data_AF-A0A537D9A6-F1
#
_entry.id   AF-A0A537D9A6-F1
#
_cell.length_a   1.000
_cell.length_b   1.000
_cell.length_c   1.000
_cell.angle_alpha   90.00
_cell.angle_beta   90.00
_cell.angle_gamma   90.00
#
_symmetry.space_group_name_H-M   'P 1'
#
loop_
_entity.id
_entity.type
_entity.pdbx_description
1 polymer ?
#
loop_
_entity_poly.entity_id
_entity_poly.type
_entity_poly.pdbx_seq_one_letter_code
_entity_poly.pdbx_strand_id
1 'polypeptide(L)' 'MKPQVRSARNGVLIAGPVGLGAPGSSLIETERRHGACNYEPLPVVMTHGEGVWLWDEHGRRYLDMLSAYSAVSHGHAHPR' A
#
# COMPACT_ATOMS: atom_id res chain seq x y z
N MET A 1 10.67 4.90 44.32
CA MET A 1 10.39 3.49 43.94
C MET A 1 9.94 3.49 42.49
N LYS A 2 10.80 3.10 41.54
CA LYS A 2 10.44 3.09 40.11
C LYS A 2 9.74 1.78 39.76
N PRO A 3 8.58 1.77 39.08
CA PRO A 3 8.07 0.55 38.50
C PRO A 3 8.88 0.25 37.23
N GLN A 4 9.54 -0.91 37.22
CA GLN A 4 10.18 -1.49 36.05
C GLN A 4 9.09 -2.16 35.20
N VAL A 5 8.74 -1.58 34.05
CA VAL A 5 7.88 -2.25 33.06
C VAL A 5 8.79 -3.03 32.11
N ARG A 6 8.68 -4.36 32.16
CA ARG A 6 9.41 -5.31 31.32
C ARG A 6 8.75 -5.43 29.92
N SER A 7 9.60 -5.30 28.90
CA SER A 7 9.65 -6.06 27.64
C SER A 7 8.33 -6.39 26.91
N ALA A 8 8.04 -5.64 25.84
CA ALA A 8 7.35 -6.17 24.67
C ALA A 8 8.37 -6.39 23.54
N ARG A 9 9.00 -7.57 23.53
CA ARG A 9 9.67 -8.12 22.35
C ARG A 9 8.59 -8.62 21.40
N ASN A 10 8.12 -7.72 20.53
CA ASN A 10 7.54 -7.96 19.20
C ASN A 10 6.95 -6.63 18.74
N GLY A 11 7.83 -5.64 18.56
CA GLY A 11 7.49 -4.43 17.85
C GLY A 11 7.33 -4.78 16.39
N VAL A 12 6.09 -4.87 15.91
CA VAL A 12 5.80 -4.56 14.51
C VAL A 12 6.26 -3.12 14.32
N LEU A 13 7.48 -2.97 13.80
CA LEU A 13 7.99 -1.70 13.33
C LEU A 13 7.16 -1.34 12.10
N ILE A 14 6.12 -0.52 12.28
CA ILE A 14 5.62 0.30 11.18
C ILE A 14 6.66 1.42 11.01
N ALA A 15 7.84 1.04 10.50
CA ALA A 15 8.96 1.93 10.23
C ALA A 15 8.95 2.26 8.74
N GLY A 16 8.19 3.29 8.39
CA GLY A 16 8.21 3.94 7.09
C GLY A 16 7.44 5.26 7.16
N PRO A 17 7.82 6.31 6.43
CA PRO A 17 7.15 7.59 6.47
C PRO A 17 5.66 7.41 6.17
N VAL A 18 4.83 8.07 6.97
CA VAL A 18 3.37 8.16 6.85
C VAL A 18 3.06 8.96 5.57
N GLY A 19 3.16 8.30 4.42
CA GLY A 19 2.95 8.90 3.11
C GLY A 19 2.72 7.81 2.06
N LEU A 20 1.54 7.83 1.44
CA LEU A 20 1.22 6.99 0.30
C LEU A 20 2.02 7.46 -0.91
N GLY A 21 2.65 6.51 -1.62
CA GLY A 21 3.35 6.80 -2.86
C GLY A 21 4.57 7.72 -2.69
N ALA A 22 5.34 7.85 -3.76
CA ALA A 22 6.39 8.85 -3.86
C ALA A 22 5.90 9.87 -4.89
N PRO A 23 6.15 11.17 -4.69
CA PRO A 23 5.78 12.16 -5.67
C PRO A 23 6.51 11.88 -7.01
N GLY A 24 5.79 12.02 -8.12
CA GLY A 24 6.40 12.09 -9.46
C GLY A 24 6.52 10.78 -10.25
N SER A 25 5.63 9.81 -10.03
CA SER A 25 5.55 8.66 -10.94
C SER A 25 5.29 9.10 -12.39
N SER A 26 6.13 8.65 -13.31
CA SER A 26 5.93 8.89 -14.75
C SER A 26 4.65 8.24 -15.29
N LEU A 27 4.14 7.21 -14.60
CA LEU A 27 2.90 6.52 -14.96
C LEU A 27 1.68 7.38 -14.65
N ILE A 28 1.68 8.12 -13.53
CA ILE A 28 0.61 9.08 -13.19
C ILE A 28 0.57 10.20 -14.23
N GLU A 29 1.72 10.71 -14.67
CA GLU A 29 1.76 11.73 -15.73
C GLU A 29 1.27 11.18 -17.08
N THR A 30 1.63 9.94 -17.40
CA THR A 30 1.17 9.25 -18.61
C THR A 30 -0.35 9.08 -18.60
N GLU A 31 -0.92 8.63 -17.47
CA GLU A 31 -2.37 8.52 -17.29
C GLU A 31 -3.06 9.88 -17.41
N ARG A 32 -2.53 10.94 -16.78
CA ARG A 32 -3.08 12.31 -16.88
C ARG A 32 -3.11 12.83 -18.31
N ARG A 33 -2.10 12.49 -19.11
CA ARG A 33 -1.98 12.98 -20.49
C ARG A 33 -2.90 12.24 -21.47
N HIS A 34 -3.16 10.97 -21.22
CA HIS A 34 -3.79 10.08 -22.21
C HIS A 34 -5.12 9.45 -21.74
N GLY A 35 -5.40 9.44 -20.44
CA GLY A 35 -6.62 8.92 -19.83
C GLY A 35 -7.71 10.00 -19.68
N ALA A 36 -8.95 9.56 -19.47
CA ALA A 36 -10.03 10.45 -19.10
C ALA A 36 -9.91 10.86 -17.62
N CYS A 37 -10.15 12.13 -17.31
CA CYS A 37 -10.08 12.65 -15.93
C CYS A 37 -11.41 12.45 -15.17
N ASN A 38 -11.77 11.20 -14.87
CA ASN A 38 -13.01 10.85 -14.15
C ASN A 38 -12.79 10.23 -12.76
N TYR A 39 -11.54 10.04 -12.33
CA TYR A 39 -11.17 9.55 -11.00
C TYR A 39 -10.16 10.49 -10.34
N GLU A 40 -10.14 10.49 -9.00
CA GLU A 40 -9.10 11.14 -8.18
C GLU A 40 -8.43 10.05 -7.32
N PRO A 41 -7.52 9.26 -7.91
CA PRO A 41 -6.85 8.16 -7.19
C PRO A 41 -5.85 8.69 -6.17
N LEU A 42 -5.56 7.87 -5.15
CA LEU A 42 -4.44 8.12 -4.25
C LEU A 42 -3.13 8.16 -5.08
N PRO A 43 -2.14 9.01 -4.73
CA PRO A 43 -0.95 9.24 -5.54
C PRO A 43 0.08 8.11 -5.38
N VAL A 44 -0.32 6.88 -5.66
CA VAL A 44 0.48 5.65 -5.52
C VAL A 44 0.20 4.73 -6.69
N VAL A 45 1.25 4.14 -7.25
CA VAL A 45 1.15 3.19 -8.35
C VAL A 45 1.51 1.80 -7.83
N MET A 46 0.53 0.91 -7.81
CA MET A 46 0.72 -0.49 -7.38
C MET A 46 1.27 -1.32 -8.54
N THR A 47 2.27 -2.16 -8.28
CA THR A 47 2.88 -3.04 -9.29
C THR A 47 2.44 -4.49 -9.18
N HIS A 48 2.25 -4.99 -7.96
CA HIS A 48 1.79 -6.36 -7.71
C HIS A 48 1.12 -6.49 -6.34
N GLY A 49 0.38 -7.58 -6.17
CA GLY A 49 -0.30 -7.93 -4.93
C GLY A 49 -0.31 -9.43 -4.69
N GLU A 50 -0.25 -9.83 -3.42
CA GLU A 50 -0.27 -11.22 -2.96
C GLU A 50 -1.02 -11.30 -1.62
N GLY A 51 -2.11 -12.07 -1.60
CA GLY A 51 -2.97 -12.15 -0.42
C GLY A 51 -3.52 -10.78 -0.02
N VAL A 52 -3.18 -10.31 1.18
CA VAL A 52 -3.63 -9.01 1.71
C VAL A 52 -2.66 -7.86 1.44
N TRP A 53 -1.53 -8.13 0.78
CA TRP A 53 -0.45 -7.17 0.60
C TRP A 53 -0.40 -6.64 -0.83
N LEU A 54 -0.07 -5.36 -0.96
CA LEU A 54 0.23 -4.67 -2.21
C LEU A 54 1.63 -4.05 -2.14
N TRP A 55 2.28 -3.94 -3.29
CA TRP A 55 3.58 -3.27 -3.43
C TRP A 55 3.50 -2.16 -4.47
N ASP A 56 4.12 -1.02 -4.19
CA ASP A 56 4.27 0.06 -5.17
C ASP A 56 5.49 -0.15 -6.09
N GLU A 57 5.69 0.77 -7.03
CA GLU A 57 6.85 0.78 -7.95
C GLU A 57 8.19 1.02 -7.25
N HIS A 58 8.19 1.44 -5.99
CA HIS A 58 9.38 1.64 -5.16
C HIS A 58 9.63 0.45 -4.21
N GLY A 59 8.84 -0.62 -4.31
CA GLY A 59 8.95 -1.81 -3.47
C GLY A 59 8.43 -1.63 -2.04
N ARG A 60 7.74 -0.54 -1.72
CA ARG A 60 7.07 -0.37 -0.43
C ARG A 60 5.83 -1.26 -0.37
N ARG A 61 5.65 -1.92 0.77
CA ARG A 61 4.54 -2.85 1.00
C ARG A 61 3.44 -2.20 1.85
N TYR A 62 2.19 -2.42 1.44
CA TYR A 62 0.98 -1.86 2.03
C TYR A 62 -0.02 -2.96 2.35
N LEU A 63 -0.73 -2.82 3.48
CA LEU A 63 -1.91 -3.63 3.77
C LEU A 63 -3.09 -3.09 2.95
N ASP A 64 -3.71 -3.92 2.13
CA ASP A 64 -4.93 -3.53 1.40
C ASP A 64 -6.13 -3.53 2.34
N MET A 65 -6.70 -2.36 2.57
CA MET A 65 -7.90 -2.17 3.38
C MET A 65 -9.13 -1.74 2.55
N LEU A 66 -9.03 -1.81 1.22
CA LEU A 66 -10.12 -1.52 0.28
C LEU A 66 -10.60 -2.79 -0.45
N SER A 67 -9.67 -3.72 -0.74
CA SER A 67 -9.93 -4.99 -1.45
C SER A 67 -10.63 -4.79 -2.80
N ALA A 68 -10.27 -3.72 -3.51
CA ALA A 68 -10.92 -3.24 -4.74
C ALA A 68 -12.46 -3.29 -4.67
N TYR A 69 -13.03 -2.63 -3.66
CA TYR A 69 -14.47 -2.65 -3.38
C TYR A 69 -15.02 -4.08 -3.19
N SER A 70 -14.34 -4.87 -2.35
CA SER A 70 -14.62 -6.27 -2.02
C SER A 70 -14.43 -7.30 -3.15
N ALA A 71 -14.04 -6.88 -4.36
CA ALA A 71 -13.78 -7.81 -5.46
C ALA A 71 -12.65 -8.80 -5.14
N VAL A 72 -11.68 -8.39 -4.33
CA VAL A 72 -10.48 -9.18 -3.99
C VAL A 72 -10.59 -9.78 -2.58
N SER A 73 -11.78 -10.28 -2.22
CA SER A 73 -12.03 -10.86 -0.88
C SER A 73 -11.18 -12.11 -0.58
N HIS A 74 -10.80 -12.89 -1.59
CA HIS A 74 -9.94 -14.07 -1.44
C HIS A 74 -8.44 -13.72 -1.38
N GLY A 75 -8.09 -12.44 -1.56
CA GLY A 75 -6.72 -11.96 -1.66
C GLY A 75 -6.21 -11.85 -3.09
N HIS A 76 -5.27 -10.94 -3.29
CA HIS A 76 -4.60 -10.70 -4.57
C HIS A 76 -3.82 -11.93 -5.01
N ALA A 77 -3.88 -12.23 -6.31
CA ALA A 77 -3.17 -13.36 -6.95
C ALA A 77 -3.39 -14.71 -6.24
N HIS A 78 -4.62 -14.98 -5.79
CA HIS A 78 -4.96 -16.28 -5.18
C HIS A 78 -4.67 -17.44 -6.16
N PRO A 79 -3.99 -18.52 -5.73
CA PRO A 79 -3.49 -19.57 -6.63
C PRO A 79 -4.56 -20.55 -7.15
N ARG A 80 -5.83 -20.35 -6.79
CA ARG A 80 -6.96 -21.21 -7.14
C ARG A 80 -8.18 -20.37 -7.44
#